data_AF-A0A8H4EHA9-F1
#
_entry.id   AF-A0A8H4EHA9-F1
#
_cell.length_a   1.000
_cell.length_b   1.000
_cell.length_c   1.000
_cell.angle_alpha   90.00
_cell.angle_beta   90.00
_cell.angle_gamma   90.00
#
_symmetry.space_group_name_H-M   'P 1'
#
loop_
_entity.id
_entity.type
_entity.pdbx_description
1 polymer ?
#
loop_
_entity_poly.entity_id
_entity_poly.type
_entity_poly.pdbx_seq_one_letter_code
_entity_poly.pdbx_strand_id
1 'polypeptide(L)'
;MATVQKQVKGSDSEIVNFLMSLDPPRIIIPDCDPEQFEKIISVNSRFLRMSLIEGQLEIMPPLPVHHEYSTEEFQIIGQVGQWRNNNVNLVGIATSSQGGYRLLKLEDPNYPNKRTVLSPNCAVVFKARWDSLTKEAKKTPFPPVTPNFIIELRWQYESAQLLHQKMVQWVNAGVDEAT
;
A
#
# COMPACT_ATOMS: atom_id res chain seq x y z
N MET A 1 -20.35 -2.50 -48.92
CA MET A 1 -21.27 -2.44 -47.77
C MET A 1 -21.27 -3.80 -47.10
N ALA A 2 -20.78 -3.90 -45.88
CA ALA A 2 -21.04 -5.03 -44.99
C ALA A 2 -21.12 -4.47 -43.57
N THR A 3 -22.33 -4.57 -43.02
CA THR A 3 -22.81 -4.02 -41.78
C THR A 3 -22.04 -4.58 -40.59
N VAL A 4 -21.27 -3.74 -39.90
CA VAL A 4 -20.77 -4.03 -38.55
C VAL A 4 -21.88 -3.64 -37.58
N GLN A 5 -22.68 -4.62 -37.15
CA GLN A 5 -23.51 -4.51 -35.96
C GLN A 5 -23.10 -5.58 -34.95
N LYS A 6 -22.52 -5.15 -33.83
CA LYS A 6 -23.23 -5.21 -32.55
C LYS A 6 -22.51 -4.33 -31.52
N GLN A 7 -23.16 -3.21 -31.23
CA GLN A 7 -22.96 -2.44 -30.01
C GLN A 7 -23.09 -3.37 -28.81
N VAL A 8 -22.06 -3.42 -27.96
CA VAL A 8 -22.27 -3.71 -26.54
C VAL A 8 -22.35 -2.35 -25.85
N LYS A 9 -23.54 -1.73 -25.94
CA LYS A 9 -23.89 -0.53 -25.16
C LYS A 9 -24.58 -1.03 -23.89
N GLY A 10 -23.83 -1.23 -22.82
CA GLY A 10 -24.36 -0.86 -21.52
C GLY A 10 -24.38 0.67 -21.46
N SER A 11 -25.44 1.26 -20.92
CA SER A 11 -25.42 2.66 -20.49
C SER A 11 -24.19 2.91 -19.59
N ASP A 12 -23.67 4.14 -19.56
CA ASP A 12 -22.55 4.48 -18.67
C ASP A 12 -22.85 4.09 -17.22
N SER A 13 -24.13 4.16 -16.81
CA SER A 13 -24.61 3.68 -15.50
C SER A 13 -24.47 2.17 -15.32
N GLU A 14 -24.70 1.33 -16.33
CA GLU A 14 -24.53 -0.12 -16.23
C GLU A 14 -23.04 -0.50 -16.16
N ILE A 15 -22.19 0.19 -16.92
CA ILE A 15 -20.73 0.01 -16.85
C ILE A 15 -20.22 0.42 -15.48
N VAL A 16 -20.64 1.59 -14.99
CA VAL A 16 -20.31 2.06 -13.64
C VAL A 16 -20.78 1.05 -12.61
N ASN A 17 -22.05 0.63 -12.61
CA ASN A 17 -22.58 -0.34 -11.66
C ASN A 17 -21.84 -1.70 -11.70
N PHE A 18 -21.47 -2.17 -12.89
CA PHE A 18 -20.67 -3.37 -13.04
C PHE A 18 -19.28 -3.20 -12.41
N LEU A 19 -18.56 -2.12 -12.75
CA LEU A 19 -17.27 -1.81 -12.13
C LEU A 19 -17.40 -1.59 -10.62
N MET A 20 -18.51 -1.02 -10.15
CA MET A 20 -18.83 -0.82 -8.73
C MET A 20 -19.05 -2.14 -7.97
N SER A 21 -19.49 -3.19 -8.68
CA SER A 21 -19.75 -4.50 -8.09
C SER A 21 -18.51 -5.39 -7.97
N LEU A 22 -17.39 -4.99 -8.58
CA LEU A 22 -16.14 -5.71 -8.47
C LEU A 22 -15.48 -5.33 -7.14
N ASP A 23 -15.17 -6.32 -6.30
CA ASP A 23 -14.16 -6.12 -5.27
C ASP A 23 -12.88 -5.57 -5.93
N PRO A 24 -12.14 -4.64 -5.30
CA PRO A 24 -10.87 -4.18 -5.84
C PRO A 24 -10.01 -5.44 -6.12
N PRO A 25 -9.64 -5.69 -7.39
CA PRO A 25 -8.96 -6.91 -7.75
C PRO A 25 -7.63 -6.87 -7.04
N ARG A 26 -7.41 -7.84 -6.17
CA ARG A 26 -6.11 -8.10 -5.58
C ARG A 26 -5.58 -9.35 -6.26
N ILE A 27 -4.37 -9.26 -6.78
CA ILE A 27 -3.69 -10.46 -7.25
C ILE A 27 -3.00 -11.04 -6.02
N ILE A 28 -3.53 -12.17 -5.55
CA ILE A 28 -2.98 -12.90 -4.41
C ILE A 28 -2.12 -14.04 -4.96
N ILE A 29 -0.84 -14.03 -4.62
CA ILE A 29 0.10 -15.11 -4.92
C ILE A 29 0.38 -15.83 -3.59
N PRO A 30 -0.15 -17.06 -3.39
CA PRO A 30 0.11 -17.83 -2.19
C PRO A 30 1.55 -18.37 -2.17
N ASP A 31 2.01 -18.81 -1.00
CA ASP A 31 3.31 -19.45 -0.78
C ASP A 31 4.50 -18.65 -1.31
N CYS A 32 4.41 -17.32 -1.23
CA CYS A 32 5.46 -16.40 -1.62
C CYS A 32 6.44 -16.22 -0.46
N ASP A 33 7.66 -16.74 -0.61
CA ASP A 33 8.73 -16.50 0.35
C ASP A 33 9.43 -15.13 0.10
N PRO A 34 10.24 -14.62 1.04
CA PRO A 34 10.93 -13.34 0.88
C PRO A 34 11.90 -13.27 -0.28
N GLU A 35 12.53 -14.39 -0.68
CA GLU A 35 13.47 -14.40 -1.81
C GLU A 35 12.69 -14.25 -3.13
N GLN A 36 11.57 -14.96 -3.25
CA GLN A 36 10.63 -14.80 -4.36
C GLN A 36 10.05 -13.39 -4.40
N PHE A 37 9.63 -12.85 -3.25
CA PHE A 37 9.14 -11.48 -3.14
C PHE A 37 10.19 -10.47 -3.61
N GLU A 38 11.43 -10.54 -3.09
CA GLU A 38 12.54 -9.69 -3.51
C GLU A 38 12.81 -9.81 -5.01
N LYS A 39 12.79 -11.02 -5.57
CA LYS A 39 12.97 -11.25 -7.01
C LYS A 39 11.85 -10.61 -7.83
N ILE A 40 10.59 -10.77 -7.43
CA ILE A 40 9.43 -10.16 -8.09
C ILE A 40 9.55 -8.63 -8.08
N ILE A 41 9.95 -8.05 -6.95
CA ILE A 41 10.15 -6.60 -6.83
C ILE A 41 11.34 -6.14 -7.67
N SER A 42 12.44 -6.88 -7.70
CA SER A 42 13.62 -6.50 -8.49
C SER A 42 13.29 -6.34 -9.99
N VAL A 43 12.30 -7.07 -10.50
CA VAL A 43 11.88 -7.02 -11.90
C VAL A 43 10.61 -6.17 -12.14
N ASN A 44 9.77 -5.95 -11.13
CA ASN A 44 8.46 -5.24 -11.26
C ASN A 44 8.28 -3.99 -10.37
N SER A 45 9.29 -3.57 -9.61
CA SER A 45 9.22 -2.55 -8.52
C SER A 45 8.66 -1.17 -8.87
N ARG A 46 8.45 -0.85 -10.15
CA ARG A 46 8.10 0.52 -10.57
C ARG A 46 6.61 0.76 -10.81
N PHE A 47 5.78 -0.28 -10.77
CA PHE A 47 4.38 -0.18 -11.20
C PHE A 47 3.36 -0.73 -10.21
N LEU A 48 3.79 -1.43 -9.16
CA LEU A 48 2.91 -2.25 -8.34
C LEU A 48 3.05 -1.91 -6.85
N ARG A 49 1.94 -1.59 -6.19
CA ARG A 49 1.85 -1.57 -4.72
C ARG A 49 1.78 -3.02 -4.26
N MET A 50 2.79 -3.46 -3.53
CA MET A 50 2.98 -4.85 -3.12
C MET A 50 3.07 -4.96 -1.59
N SER A 51 2.44 -5.98 -1.03
CA SER A 51 2.54 -6.35 0.39
C SER A 51 2.84 -7.84 0.50
N LEU A 52 3.58 -8.22 1.54
CA LEU A 52 3.87 -9.62 1.86
C LEU A 52 3.37 -9.88 3.28
N ILE A 53 2.37 -10.73 3.43
CA ILE A 53 1.70 -10.98 4.72
C ILE A 53 1.53 -12.49 4.87
N GLU A 54 2.06 -13.07 5.95
CA GLU A 54 1.90 -14.50 6.26
C GLU A 54 2.31 -15.45 5.10
N GLY A 55 3.29 -15.03 4.27
CA GLY A 55 3.73 -15.80 3.10
C GLY A 55 2.80 -15.68 1.88
N GLN A 56 1.92 -14.68 1.87
CA GLN A 56 1.09 -14.33 0.72
C GLN A 56 1.52 -12.98 0.17
N LEU A 57 1.80 -12.93 -1.13
CA LEU A 57 2.04 -11.68 -1.84
C LEU A 57 0.71 -11.12 -2.33
N GLU A 58 0.33 -9.96 -1.80
CA GLU A 58 -0.77 -9.14 -2.28
C GLU A 58 -0.22 -8.07 -3.23
N ILE A 59 -0.64 -8.12 -4.49
CA ILE A 59 -0.39 -7.05 -5.46
C ILE A 59 -1.70 -6.29 -5.63
N MET A 60 -1.66 -5.00 -5.29
CA MET A 60 -2.73 -4.08 -5.64
C MET A 60 -2.44 -3.53 -7.05
N PRO A 61 -3.20 -3.95 -8.07
CA PRO A 61 -3.00 -3.50 -9.42
C PRO A 61 -3.34 -2.01 -9.52
N PRO A 62 -2.69 -1.27 -10.42
CA PRO A 62 -3.13 0.05 -10.83
C PRO A 62 -4.39 -0.12 -11.70
N LEU A 63 -5.51 -0.49 -11.11
CA LEU A 63 -6.79 -0.30 -11.79
C LEU A 63 -6.97 1.20 -12.11
N PRO A 64 -7.88 1.57 -13.02
CA PRO A 64 -8.39 2.92 -13.06
C PRO A 64 -9.05 3.21 -11.70
N VAL A 65 -8.23 3.71 -10.79
CA VAL A 65 -8.65 4.36 -9.57
C VAL A 65 -9.67 5.38 -10.01
N HIS A 66 -10.90 5.29 -9.50
CA HIS A 66 -11.92 6.29 -9.81
C HIS A 66 -11.31 7.68 -9.55
N HIS A 67 -11.50 8.64 -10.46
CA HIS A 67 -10.81 9.94 -10.36
C HIS A 67 -11.02 10.61 -9.00
N GLU A 68 -12.16 10.36 -8.35
CA GLU A 68 -12.48 10.79 -7.00
C GLU A 68 -11.48 10.25 -5.97
N TYR A 69 -11.27 8.93 -5.90
CA TYR A 69 -10.29 8.36 -4.99
C TYR A 69 -8.89 8.91 -5.26
N SER A 70 -8.48 8.99 -6.53
CA SER A 70 -7.17 9.52 -6.90
C SER A 70 -7.02 10.99 -6.45
N THR A 71 -8.11 11.76 -6.55
CA THR A 71 -8.16 13.14 -6.06
C THR A 71 -8.05 13.21 -4.55
N GLU A 72 -8.76 12.35 -3.81
CA GLU A 72 -8.68 12.27 -2.35
C GLU A 72 -7.26 11.89 -1.87
N GLU A 73 -6.68 10.85 -2.47
CA GLU A 73 -5.30 10.43 -2.19
C GLU A 73 -4.31 11.57 -2.48
N PHE A 74 -4.45 12.25 -3.62
CA PHE A 74 -3.62 13.40 -3.97
C PHE A 74 -3.75 14.54 -2.97
N GLN A 75 -4.96 14.88 -2.54
CA GLN A 75 -5.21 15.93 -1.54
C GLN A 75 -4.57 15.59 -0.21
N ILE A 76 -4.69 14.35 0.25
CA ILE A 76 -4.12 13.88 1.51
C ILE A 76 -2.59 13.90 1.45
N ILE A 77 -2.00 13.35 0.40
CA ILE A 77 -0.54 13.38 0.20
C ILE A 77 -0.05 14.84 0.14
N GLY A 78 -0.80 15.72 -0.52
CA GLY A 78 -0.50 17.17 -0.57
C GLY A 78 -0.49 17.82 0.82
N GLN A 79 -1.49 17.52 1.66
CA GLN A 79 -1.56 18.02 3.04
C GLN A 79 -0.42 17.49 3.90
N VAL A 80 -0.13 16.19 3.85
CA VAL A 80 0.99 15.57 4.58
C VAL A 80 2.32 16.15 4.09
N GLY A 81 2.46 16.39 2.79
CA GLY A 81 3.64 17.03 2.19
C GLY A 81 3.86 18.45 2.72
N GLN A 82 2.81 19.26 2.81
CA GLN A 82 2.88 20.60 3.40
C GLN A 82 3.22 20.54 4.89
N TRP A 83 2.53 19.68 5.65
CA TRP A 83 2.81 19.49 7.07
C TRP A 83 4.26 19.05 7.31
N ARG A 84 4.78 18.11 6.50
CA ARG A 84 6.19 17.69 6.52
C ARG A 84 7.13 18.87 6.33
N ASN A 85 6.88 19.71 5.32
CA ASN A 85 7.72 20.87 5.01
C ASN A 85 7.71 21.91 6.13
N ASN A 86 6.63 22.00 6.90
CA ASN A 86 6.55 22.86 8.09
C ASN A 86 7.17 22.23 9.35
N ASN A 87 7.48 20.93 9.32
CA ASN A 87 7.96 20.15 10.47
C ASN A 87 9.28 19.39 10.17
N VAL A 88 10.19 20.01 9.40
CA VAL A 88 11.43 19.36 8.91
C VAL A 88 12.35 18.80 9.99
N ASN A 89 12.30 19.34 11.22
CA ASN A 89 13.11 18.85 12.34
C ASN A 89 12.50 17.60 13.02
N LEU A 90 11.21 17.37 12.83
CA LEU A 90 10.47 16.24 13.40
C LEU A 90 10.40 15.07 12.42
N VAL A 91 10.24 15.32 11.13
CA VAL A 91 10.02 14.27 10.12
C VAL A 91 11.34 13.72 9.60
N GLY A 92 11.51 12.39 9.69
CA GLY A 92 12.62 11.69 9.05
C GLY A 92 12.31 11.44 7.57
N ILE A 93 11.18 10.79 7.30
CA ILE A 93 10.69 10.52 5.95
C ILE A 93 9.16 10.51 5.92
N ALA A 94 8.58 10.90 4.79
CA ALA A 94 7.18 10.67 4.49
C ALA A 94 7.07 10.08 3.08
N THR A 95 6.13 9.18 2.84
CA THR A 95 5.98 8.47 1.57
C THR A 95 4.54 8.52 1.07
N SER A 96 4.39 8.43 -0.26
CA SER A 96 3.10 8.15 -0.93
C SER A 96 2.78 6.66 -0.89
N SER A 97 1.72 6.27 -1.60
CA SER A 97 1.20 4.90 -1.68
C SER A 97 2.12 3.86 -2.34
N GLN A 98 3.28 4.29 -2.83
CA GLN A 98 4.33 3.42 -3.37
C GLN A 98 5.40 3.05 -2.32
N GLY A 99 5.41 3.71 -1.15
CA GLY A 99 6.32 3.39 -0.07
C GLY A 99 5.83 2.19 0.74
N GLY A 100 6.67 1.17 0.88
CA GLY A 100 6.40 0.03 1.76
C GLY A 100 7.41 -0.08 2.89
N TYR A 101 7.04 -0.83 3.93
CA TYR A 101 7.81 -0.96 5.16
C TYR A 101 7.84 -2.41 5.63
N ARG A 102 9.02 -2.87 6.07
CA ARG A 102 9.16 -4.18 6.72
C ARG A 102 8.84 -4.07 8.21
N LEU A 103 7.86 -4.83 8.68
CA LEU A 103 7.25 -4.73 9.99
C LEU A 103 7.78 -5.81 10.93
N LEU A 104 8.97 -5.57 11.50
CA LEU A 104 9.69 -6.55 12.32
C LEU A 104 8.89 -7.11 13.50
N LYS A 105 7.96 -6.34 14.08
CA LYS A 105 7.12 -6.81 15.20
C LYS A 105 6.14 -7.92 14.81
N LEU A 106 5.81 -8.03 13.52
CA LEU A 106 4.91 -9.05 12.99
C LEU A 106 5.66 -10.28 12.48
N GLU A 107 6.99 -10.29 12.54
CA GLU A 107 7.81 -11.39 12.05
C GLU A 107 8.14 -12.36 13.20
N ASP A 108 8.11 -13.67 12.92
CA ASP A 108 8.53 -14.68 13.88
C ASP A 108 10.07 -14.80 13.87
N PRO A 109 10.76 -14.56 15.00
CA PRO A 109 12.21 -14.65 15.07
C PRO A 109 12.75 -16.06 14.77
N ASN A 110 11.94 -17.11 14.93
CA ASN A 110 12.32 -18.48 14.60
C ASN A 110 12.21 -18.79 13.10
N TYR A 111 11.51 -17.94 12.35
CA TYR A 111 11.31 -18.09 10.90
C TYR A 111 11.70 -16.79 10.19
N PRO A 112 13.01 -16.45 10.12
CA PRO A 112 13.49 -15.20 9.50
C PRO A 112 13.16 -15.09 8.00
N ASN A 113 12.77 -16.20 7.38
CA ASN A 113 12.27 -16.27 6.02
C ASN A 113 10.75 -16.00 5.94
N LYS A 114 10.12 -15.46 6.99
CA LYS A 114 8.73 -14.96 6.94
C LYS A 114 8.75 -13.48 7.25
N ARG A 115 8.92 -12.68 6.21
CA ARG A 115 8.90 -11.22 6.31
C ARG A 115 7.49 -10.70 6.18
N THR A 116 7.20 -9.63 6.90
CA THR A 116 5.93 -8.92 6.80
C THR A 116 6.18 -7.53 6.25
N VAL A 117 5.63 -7.24 5.09
CA VAL A 117 5.77 -5.95 4.40
C VAL A 117 4.39 -5.40 4.09
N LEU A 118 4.13 -4.17 4.53
CA LEU A 118 2.91 -3.44 4.20
C LEU A 118 3.24 -2.10 3.56
N SER A 119 2.38 -1.67 2.65
CA SER A 119 2.46 -0.37 1.99
C SER A 119 1.17 0.39 2.23
N PRO A 120 1.15 1.51 2.98
CA PRO A 120 -0.06 2.32 3.22
C PRO A 120 -0.28 3.34 2.11
N ASN A 121 -1.41 4.07 2.11
CA ASN A 121 -1.63 5.17 1.16
C ASN A 121 -0.74 6.40 1.43
N CYS A 122 -0.45 6.65 2.70
CA CYS A 122 0.56 7.61 3.12
C CYS A 122 1.18 7.17 4.44
N ALA A 123 2.47 7.46 4.63
CA ALA A 123 3.16 7.20 5.89
C ALA A 123 4.08 8.34 6.26
N VAL A 124 4.25 8.53 7.58
CA VAL A 124 5.25 9.42 8.17
C VAL A 124 6.05 8.65 9.20
N VAL A 125 7.36 8.67 9.05
CA VAL A 125 8.33 8.19 10.05
C VAL A 125 9.03 9.41 10.63
N PHE A 126 8.92 9.58 11.94
CA PHE A 126 9.63 10.64 12.66
C PHE A 126 11.12 10.38 12.70
N LYS A 127 11.86 11.47 12.86
CA LYS A 127 13.31 11.51 12.82
C LYS A 127 13.95 10.53 13.80
N ALA A 128 13.39 10.39 15.01
CA ALA A 128 13.88 9.45 16.01
C ALA A 128 13.88 7.98 15.52
N ARG A 129 12.79 7.51 14.92
CA ARG A 129 12.69 6.14 14.37
C ARG A 129 13.49 6.00 13.07
N TRP A 130 13.50 7.03 12.25
CA TRP A 130 14.24 6.98 10.99
C TRP A 130 15.75 6.95 11.22
N ASP A 131 16.26 7.79 12.12
CA ASP A 131 17.70 7.91 12.39
C ASP A 131 18.28 6.77 13.20
N SER A 132 17.46 5.92 13.83
CA SER A 132 17.93 4.65 14.39
C SER A 132 18.28 3.59 13.34
N LEU A 133 17.87 3.79 12.08
CA LEU A 133 18.23 2.87 10.99
C LEU A 133 19.66 3.11 10.49
N THR A 134 20.33 2.02 10.09
CA THR A 134 21.60 2.11 9.36
C THR A 134 21.42 2.73 7.98
N LYS A 135 22.51 3.25 7.40
CA LYS A 135 22.47 3.85 6.05
C LYS A 135 22.03 2.84 4.99
N GLU A 136 22.40 1.58 5.18
CA GLU A 136 22.08 0.46 4.30
C GLU A 136 20.60 0.10 4.41
N ALA A 137 20.06 0.00 5.63
CA ALA A 137 18.65 -0.26 5.87
C ALA A 137 17.74 0.80 5.22
N LYS A 138 18.13 2.08 5.31
CA LYS A 138 17.42 3.20 4.67
C LYS A 138 17.38 3.13 3.13
N LYS A 139 18.31 2.41 2.50
CA LYS A 139 18.41 2.24 1.03
C LYS A 139 17.64 1.04 0.50
N THR A 140 17.17 0.16 1.38
CA THR A 140 16.38 -1.00 0.97
C THR A 140 15.01 -0.56 0.42
N PRO A 141 14.38 -1.34 -0.48
CA PRO A 141 13.04 -1.03 -0.98
C PRO A 141 11.98 -0.96 0.14
N PHE A 142 12.18 -1.72 1.23
CA PHE A 142 11.30 -1.78 2.39
C PHE A 142 12.13 -1.62 3.67
N PRO A 143 12.42 -0.38 4.09
CA PRO A 143 13.19 -0.16 5.31
C PRO A 143 12.49 -0.83 6.51
N PRO A 144 13.24 -1.48 7.42
CA PRO A 144 12.70 -2.22 8.55
C PRO A 144 12.29 -1.29 9.69
N VAL A 145 11.23 -0.51 9.45
CA VAL A 145 10.71 0.48 10.40
C VAL A 145 9.20 0.55 10.29
N THR A 146 8.50 0.50 11.43
CA THR A 146 7.07 0.82 11.47
C THR A 146 6.89 2.34 11.48
N PRO A 147 6.12 2.92 10.54
CA PRO A 147 5.79 4.34 10.57
C PRO A 147 5.16 4.78 11.89
N ASN A 148 5.32 6.06 12.23
CA ASN A 148 4.63 6.65 13.39
C ASN A 148 3.17 6.89 13.05
N PHE A 149 2.92 7.42 11.87
CA PHE A 149 1.59 7.74 11.38
C PHE A 149 1.39 7.13 10.00
N ILE A 150 0.23 6.50 9.79
CA ILE A 150 -0.19 6.00 8.47
C ILE A 150 -1.60 6.48 8.16
N ILE A 151 -1.87 6.60 6.86
CA ILE A 151 -3.22 6.77 6.32
C ILE A 151 -3.50 5.61 5.37
N GLU A 152 -4.64 4.95 5.55
CA GLU A 152 -5.21 4.00 4.61
C GLU A 152 -6.56 4.51 4.12
N LEU A 153 -6.69 4.67 2.81
CA LEU A 153 -7.93 5.15 2.23
C LEU A 153 -8.79 3.98 1.81
N ARG A 154 -9.99 3.90 2.38
CA ARG A 154 -10.99 2.92 1.97
C ARG A 154 -11.51 3.26 0.58
N TRP A 155 -11.37 2.35 -0.36
CA TRP A 155 -12.11 2.48 -1.62
C TRP A 155 -13.57 2.18 -1.34
N GLN A 156 -14.49 2.85 -2.04
CA GLN A 156 -15.92 2.63 -1.81
C GLN A 156 -16.38 1.18 -2.05
N TYR A 157 -15.59 0.41 -2.82
CA TYR A 157 -15.80 -1.01 -3.09
C TYR A 157 -14.89 -1.94 -2.28
N GLU A 158 -13.98 -1.40 -1.47
CA GLU A 158 -13.20 -2.21 -0.55
C GLU A 158 -14.05 -2.59 0.66
N SER A 159 -14.06 -3.89 0.97
CA SER A 159 -14.70 -4.39 2.18
C SER A 159 -14.16 -3.67 3.42
N ALA A 160 -15.06 -3.09 4.22
CA ALA A 160 -14.69 -2.46 5.49
C ALA A 160 -13.96 -3.45 6.41
N GLN A 161 -14.29 -4.74 6.33
CA GLN A 161 -13.62 -5.79 7.09
C GLN A 161 -12.15 -5.95 6.68
N LEU A 162 -11.86 -5.85 5.38
CA LEU A 162 -10.49 -5.95 4.89
C LEU A 162 -9.65 -4.77 5.35
N LEU A 163 -10.18 -3.55 5.19
CA LEU A 163 -9.47 -2.36 5.67
C LEU A 163 -9.25 -2.47 7.18
N HIS A 164 -10.27 -2.89 7.95
CA HIS A 164 -10.13 -3.10 9.38
C HIS A 164 -9.01 -4.11 9.72
N GLN A 165 -8.89 -5.21 8.98
CA GLN A 165 -7.79 -6.16 9.15
C GLN A 165 -6.42 -5.51 8.90
N LYS A 166 -6.28 -4.69 7.84
CA LYS A 166 -5.04 -3.94 7.59
C LYS A 166 -4.73 -2.96 8.73
N MET A 167 -5.73 -2.26 9.25
CA MET A 167 -5.56 -1.35 10.40
C MET A 167 -5.12 -2.12 11.66
N VAL A 168 -5.69 -3.29 11.93
CA VAL A 168 -5.26 -4.17 13.02
C VAL A 168 -3.80 -4.61 12.84
N GLN A 169 -3.37 -4.93 11.61
CA GLN A 169 -1.97 -5.26 11.34
C GLN A 169 -1.05 -4.06 11.62
N TRP A 170 -1.43 -2.85 11.22
CA TRP A 170 -0.66 -1.64 11.53
C TRP A 170 -0.54 -1.39 13.03
N VAL A 171 -1.64 -1.55 13.78
CA VAL A 171 -1.64 -1.44 15.25
C VAL A 171 -0.73 -2.48 15.88
N ASN A 172 -0.84 -3.74 15.48
CA ASN A 172 0.01 -4.83 15.97
C ASN A 172 1.50 -4.61 15.62
N ALA A 173 1.78 -3.98 14.48
CA ALA A 173 3.14 -3.60 14.07
C ALA A 173 3.72 -2.43 14.89
N GLY A 174 2.91 -1.75 15.70
CA GLY A 174 3.32 -0.64 16.56
C GLY A 174 3.34 0.72 15.88
N VAL A 175 2.39 0.97 14.98
CA VAL A 175 2.07 2.34 14.55
C VAL A 175 1.57 3.14 15.76
N ASP A 176 1.88 4.45 15.81
CA ASP A 176 1.39 5.29 16.91
C ASP A 176 -0.03 5.78 16.62
N GLU A 177 -0.30 6.11 15.36
CA GLU A 177 -1.61 6.56 14.90
C GLU A 177 -1.89 6.07 13.48
N ALA A 178 -3.09 5.55 13.28
CA ALA A 178 -3.56 5.00 12.01
C ALA A 178 -4.95 5.56 11.73
N THR A 179 -5.15 6.14 10.55
CA THR A 179 -6.43 6.69 10.08
C THR A 179 -6.82 6.08 8.74
#